data_AF-A0A949YGP1-F1
#
_entry.id   AF-A0A949YGP1-F1
#
_cell.length_a   1.000
_cell.length_b   1.000
_cell.length_c   1.000
_cell.angle_alpha   90.00
_cell.angle_beta   90.00
_cell.angle_gamma   90.00
#
_symmetry.space_group_name_H-M   'P 1'
#
loop_
_entity.id
_entity.type
_entity.pdbx_description
1 polymer ?
#
loop_
_entity_poly.entity_id
_entity_poly.type
_entity_poly.pdbx_seq_one_letter_code
_entity_poly.pdbx_strand_id
1 'polypeptide(L)' 'MSVQTKLANQGYYHGQVDGIVGSGSIEAIRRFQADHGLKATGKIDPKLLKALGVSYEKPSKA' A
#
# COMPACT_ATOMS: atom_id res chain seq x y z
N MET A 1 -6.77 -8.59 3.17
CA MET A 1 -6.90 -7.29 2.47
C MET A 1 -5.49 -6.87 2.02
N SER A 2 -5.27 -6.41 0.78
CA SER A 2 -3.92 -6.07 0.30
C SER A 2 -3.62 -4.57 0.40
N VAL A 3 -2.32 -4.22 0.39
CA VAL A 3 -1.85 -2.82 0.37
C VAL A 3 -2.40 -2.07 -0.85
N GLN A 4 -2.38 -2.71 -2.02
CA GLN A 4 -2.93 -2.15 -3.26
C GLN A 4 -4.43 -1.85 -3.14
N THR A 5 -5.23 -2.75 -2.54
CA THR A 5 -6.67 -2.49 -2.32
C THR A 5 -6.89 -1.24 -1.47
N LYS A 6 -6.12 -1.07 -0.39
CA LYS A 6 -6.25 0.11 0.46
C LYS A 6 -5.80 1.39 -0.22
N LEU A 7 -4.68 1.34 -0.95
CA LEU A 7 -4.22 2.48 -1.75
C LEU A 7 -5.24 2.86 -2.83
N ALA A 8 -5.89 1.87 -3.47
CA ALA A 8 -6.93 2.12 -4.46
C ALA A 8 -8.19 2.74 -3.84
N ASN A 9 -8.64 2.21 -2.70
CA ASN A 9 -9.80 2.76 -1.96
C ASN A 9 -9.57 4.21 -1.48
N GLN A 10 -8.31 4.61 -1.31
CA GLN A 10 -7.93 5.98 -0.96
C GLN A 10 -7.58 6.84 -2.17
N GLY A 11 -7.69 6.32 -3.39
CA GLY A 11 -7.44 7.06 -4.64
C GLY A 11 -5.97 7.18 -5.04
N TYR A 12 -5.05 6.51 -4.36
CA TYR A 12 -3.61 6.53 -4.70
C TYR A 12 -3.22 5.51 -5.77
N TYR A 13 -3.98 4.42 -5.91
CA TYR A 13 -3.66 3.34 -6.84
C TYR A 13 -4.80 3.06 -7.83
N HIS A 14 -4.50 3.16 -9.12
CA HIS A 14 -5.46 2.94 -10.21
C HIS A 14 -5.11 1.71 -11.06
N GLY A 15 -4.06 0.97 -10.68
CA GLY A 15 -3.62 -0.23 -11.38
C GLY A 15 -4.41 -1.47 -10.93
N GLN A 16 -4.05 -2.63 -11.50
CA GLN A 16 -4.63 -3.89 -11.07
C GLN A 16 -4.18 -4.26 -9.66
N VAL A 17 -5.12 -4.69 -8.82
CA VAL A 17 -4.86 -5.22 -7.48
C VAL A 17 -4.51 -6.71 -7.62
N ASP A 18 -3.33 -6.98 -8.17
CA ASP A 18 -2.81 -8.32 -8.47
C ASP A 18 -1.91 -8.88 -7.35
N GLY A 19 -1.62 -8.08 -6.33
CA GLY A 19 -0.67 -8.39 -5.26
C GLY A 19 0.80 -8.19 -5.64
N ILE A 20 1.09 -7.77 -6.88
CA ILE A 20 2.44 -7.57 -7.41
C ILE A 20 2.86 -6.12 -7.18
N VAL A 21 3.93 -5.93 -6.39
CA VAL A 21 4.48 -4.59 -6.14
C VAL A 21 5.34 -4.15 -7.33
N GLY A 22 4.68 -3.65 -8.38
CA GLY A 22 5.31 -3.03 -9.54
C GLY A 22 5.55 -1.52 -9.39
N SER A 23 6.04 -0.88 -10.46
CA SER A 23 6.28 0.58 -10.51
C SER A 23 5.05 1.41 -10.12
N GLY A 24 3.85 1.03 -10.58
CA GLY A 24 2.61 1.70 -10.21
C GLY A 24 2.27 1.59 -8.72
N SER A 25 2.56 0.44 -8.10
CA SER A 25 2.37 0.26 -6.66
C SER A 25 3.38 1.09 -5.87
N ILE A 26 4.64 1.12 -6.30
CA ILE A 26 5.70 1.92 -5.68
C ILE A 26 5.33 3.41 -5.71
N GLU A 27 4.82 3.90 -6.84
CA GLU A 27 4.39 5.30 -6.97
C GLU A 27 3.20 5.63 -6.06
N ALA A 28 2.18 4.75 -6.03
CA ALA A 28 1.05 4.91 -5.11
C ALA A 28 1.49 4.93 -3.64
N ILE A 29 2.42 4.05 -3.28
CA ILE A 29 3.02 4.01 -1.93
C ILE A 29 3.74 5.31 -1.62
N ARG A 30 4.54 5.85 -2.56
CA ARG A 30 5.27 7.11 -2.36
C ARG A 30 4.33 8.29 -2.12
N ARG A 31 3.26 8.39 -2.92
CA ARG A 31 2.25 9.44 -2.77
C ARG A 31 1.55 9.35 -1.42
N PHE A 32 1.07 8.17 -1.07
CA PHE A 32 0.47 7.95 0.25
C PHE A 32 1.46 8.29 1.37
N GLN A 33 2.72 7.85 1.27
CA GLN A 33 3.72 8.18 2.27
C GLN A 33 3.93 9.69 2.40
N ALA A 34 4.05 10.41 1.29
CA ALA A 34 4.22 11.86 1.29
C ALA A 34 3.02 12.58 1.93
N ASP A 35 1.81 12.23 1.54
CA ASP A 35 0.57 12.84 2.06
C ASP A 35 0.37 12.57 3.56
N HIS A 36 0.86 11.42 4.05
CA HIS A 36 0.82 11.06 5.47
C HIS A 36 2.06 11.51 6.26
N GLY A 37 2.92 12.36 5.69
CA GLY A 37 4.14 12.86 6.36
C GLY A 37 5.20 11.80 6.64
N LEU A 38 5.12 10.65 5.96
CA LEU A 38 6.12 9.59 5.99
C LEU A 38 7.19 9.85 4.92
N LYS A 39 8.36 9.25 5.11
CA LYS A 39 9.39 9.24 4.07
C LYS A 39 8.87 8.45 2.86
N ALA A 40 8.80 9.10 1.69
CA ALA A 40 8.36 8.50 0.43
C ALA A 40 9.40 7.51 -0.14
N THR A 41 9.59 6.39 0.56
CA THR A 41 10.50 5.30 0.16
C THR A 41 9.95 4.50 -1.01
N GLY A 42 8.63 4.43 -1.16
CA GLY A 42 7.96 3.55 -2.11
C GLY A 42 8.00 2.08 -1.70
N LYS A 43 8.38 1.79 -0.45
CA LYS A 43 8.48 0.44 0.11
C LYS A 43 7.30 0.15 1.03
N ILE A 44 6.90 -1.11 1.05
CA ILE A 44 5.93 -1.61 2.03
C ILE A 44 6.66 -1.80 3.36
N ASP A 45 6.67 -0.74 4.16
CA ASP A 45 7.27 -0.72 5.50
C ASP A 45 6.18 -0.88 6.57
N PRO A 46 6.51 -1.36 7.79
CA PRO A 46 5.55 -1.45 8.89
C PRO A 46 4.85 -0.11 9.22
N LYS A 47 5.53 1.01 8.99
CA LYS A 47 4.96 2.36 9.13
C LYS A 47 3.84 2.61 8.12
N LEU A 48 4.05 2.22 6.86
CA LEU A 48 3.02 2.28 5.82
C LEU A 48 1.83 1.39 6.20
N LEU A 49 2.09 0.14 6.57
CA LEU A 49 1.05 -0.82 6.95
C LEU A 49 0.20 -0.32 8.11
N LYS A 50 0.84 0.25 9.13
CA LYS A 50 0.17 0.90 10.27
C LYS A 50 -0.68 2.09 9.83
N ALA A 51 -0.15 2.95 8.96
CA ALA A 51 -0.88 4.12 8.45
C ALA A 51 -2.07 3.72 7.55
N LEU A 52 -1.96 2.63 6.80
CA LEU A 52 -3.06 2.06 6.01
C LEU A 52 -4.09 1.30 6.86
N GLY A 53 -3.81 1.09 8.16
CA GLY A 53 -4.63 0.24 9.02
C GLY A 53 -4.64 -1.22 8.56
N VAL A 54 -3.60 -1.65 7.84
CA VAL A 54 -3.44 -3.03 7.35
C VAL A 54 -2.58 -3.76 8.35
N SER A 55 -3.21 -4.54 9.22
CA SER A 55 -2.54 -5.65 9.91
C SER A 55 -2.07 -6.63 8.84
N TYR A 56 -0.80 -7.05 8.87
CA TYR A 56 -0.30 -8.13 7.99
C TYR A 56 -0.90 -9.46 8.46
N GLU A 57 -2.22 -9.62 8.32
CA GLU A 57 -2.86 -10.92 8.39
C GLU A 57 -2.39 -11.66 7.15
N LYS A 58 -1.39 -12.53 7.33
CA LYS A 58 -1.08 -13.59 6.35
C LYS A 58 -2.42 -14.14 5.88
N PRO A 59 -2.63 -14.33 4.57
CA PRO A 59 -3.88 -14.91 4.09
C PRO A 59 -4.07 -16.24 4.81
N SER A 60 -5.04 -16.26 5.72
CA SER A 60 -5.58 -17.47 6.31
C SER A 60 -6.13 -18.24 5.12
N LYS A 61 -5.40 -19.26 4.68
CA LYS A 61 -5.90 -20.30 3.78
C LYS A 61 -7.22 -20.78 4.39
N ALA A 62 -8.32 -20.51 3.70
CA ALA A 62 -9.55 -21.26 3.86
C ALA A 62 -9.38 -22.59 3.10
#